data_AF-A0A941BM88-F1
#
_entry.id   AF-A0A941BM88-F1
#
_cell.length_a   1.000
_cell.length_b   1.000
_cell.length_c   1.000
_cell.angle_alpha   90.00
_cell.angle_beta   90.00
_cell.angle_gamma   90.00
#
_symmetry.space_group_name_H-M   'P 1'
#
loop_
_entity.id
_entity.type
_entity.pdbx_description
1 polymer ?
#
loop_
_entity_poly.entity_id
_entity_poly.type
_entity_poly.pdbx_seq_one_letter_code
_entity_poly.pdbx_strand_id
1 'polypeptide(L)'
;MRSRGFHLADPRDRRGSESLLILIKMLDERLDALERQDRGSMLKRLTENAGAVALALGLILTCASLYDVFVRKPEADRISTLAQFNQAVNSAVKTRQELVQQSQAGDPTTRMTLASLATPRILNDLSTAKAVLPELDDKDVGVPQLLTLISESMTAGDLATTGYFVQRAVRKTDVSPLMQSEARRYEGKYLHSIGQHEAGRQAYERAIALIGDAPAAAGARAYALADMLTMDFAYGSCQKVDDDIQHLHTLLRAQMIPGDMRMQISASVISSIQQFQGKLCPIPTKIGLMQPG
;
A
#
# COMPACT_ATOMS: atom_id res chain seq x y z
N MET A 1 -37.98 -0.36 -40.98
CA MET A 1 -37.07 0.79 -41.18
C MET A 1 -36.92 1.56 -39.87
N ARG A 2 -35.79 1.44 -39.18
CA ARG A 2 -35.26 2.45 -38.25
C ARG A 2 -33.78 2.14 -37.96
N SER A 3 -33.03 3.22 -37.83
CA SER A 3 -31.63 3.38 -38.18
C SER A 3 -30.64 2.81 -37.15
N ARG A 4 -29.49 2.32 -37.64
CA ARG A 4 -28.30 2.00 -36.83
C ARG A 4 -27.60 3.30 -36.41
N GLY A 5 -27.37 3.49 -35.12
CA GLY A 5 -26.55 4.57 -34.58
C GLY A 5 -25.06 4.23 -34.69
N PHE A 6 -24.30 5.10 -35.35
CA PHE A 6 -22.84 5.09 -35.37
C PHE A 6 -22.30 5.71 -34.08
N HIS A 7 -21.41 4.99 -33.39
CA HIS A 7 -20.58 5.55 -32.32
C HIS A 7 -19.43 6.37 -32.95
N LEU A 8 -19.41 7.67 -32.65
CA LEU A 8 -18.32 8.59 -32.96
C LEU A 8 -17.14 8.31 -32.00
N ALA A 9 -15.95 8.15 -32.58
CA ALA A 9 -14.70 7.97 -31.88
C ALA A 9 -14.27 9.24 -31.12
N ASP A 10 -13.63 9.01 -29.97
CA ASP A 10 -13.10 9.99 -29.01
C ASP A 10 -12.02 10.91 -29.67
N PRO A 11 -12.15 12.25 -29.57
CA PRO A 11 -11.21 13.19 -30.19
C PRO A 11 -9.85 13.36 -29.46
N ARG A 12 -9.55 12.58 -28.41
CA ARG A 12 -8.27 12.72 -27.68
C ARG A 12 -7.05 12.06 -28.32
N ASP A 13 -7.24 11.24 -29.36
CA ASP A 13 -6.16 10.53 -30.05
C ASP A 13 -5.47 11.35 -31.18
N ARG A 14 -6.00 12.54 -31.51
CA ARG A 14 -5.48 13.37 -32.63
C ARG A 14 -4.26 14.22 -32.30
N ARG A 15 -3.94 14.43 -31.01
CA ARG A 15 -2.83 15.31 -30.60
C ARG A 15 -1.43 14.70 -30.83
N GLY A 16 -1.32 13.37 -30.79
CA GLY A 16 -0.07 12.67 -31.11
C GLY A 16 0.25 12.73 -32.61
N SER A 17 -0.77 12.55 -33.46
CA SER A 17 -0.64 12.61 -34.92
C SER A 17 -0.34 14.01 -35.45
N GLU A 18 -0.92 15.07 -34.86
CA GLU A 18 -0.64 16.45 -35.26
C GLU A 18 0.80 16.87 -34.92
N SER A 19 1.33 16.43 -33.78
CA SER A 19 2.71 16.68 -33.39
C SER A 19 3.71 15.99 -34.33
N LEU A 20 3.40 14.76 -34.77
CA LEU A 20 4.19 14.03 -35.78
C LEU A 20 4.11 14.68 -37.16
N LEU A 21 2.94 15.15 -37.59
CA LEU A 21 2.75 15.85 -38.86
C LEU A 21 3.52 17.18 -38.92
N ILE A 22 3.59 17.92 -37.80
CA ILE A 22 4.39 19.14 -37.71
C ILE A 22 5.89 18.82 -37.77
N LEU A 23 6.32 17.75 -37.11
CA LEU A 23 7.71 17.28 -37.15
C LEU A 23 8.13 16.81 -38.55
N ILE A 24 7.24 16.09 -39.25
CA ILE A 24 7.45 15.66 -40.64
C ILE A 24 7.50 16.88 -41.56
N LYS A 25 6.61 17.87 -41.42
CA LYS A 25 6.66 19.10 -42.22
C LYS A 25 7.92 19.92 -42.00
N MET A 26 8.38 20.07 -40.75
CA MET A 26 9.65 20.76 -40.48
C MET A 26 10.86 19.99 -41.01
N LEU A 27 10.80 18.66 -41.04
CA LEU A 27 11.82 17.83 -41.67
C LEU A 27 11.80 17.97 -43.19
N ASP A 28 10.61 18.03 -43.80
CA ASP A 28 10.42 18.23 -45.25
C ASP A 28 10.91 19.61 -45.68
N GLU A 29 10.56 20.68 -44.95
CA GLU A 29 11.04 22.03 -45.26
C GLU A 29 12.57 22.18 -45.07
N ARG A 30 13.14 21.47 -44.08
CA ARG A 30 14.61 21.39 -43.91
C ARG A 30 15.28 20.57 -45.00
N LEU A 31 14.65 19.49 -45.47
CA LEU A 31 15.10 18.69 -46.60
C LEU A 31 15.06 19.50 -47.90
N ASP A 32 13.98 20.23 -48.16
CA ASP A 32 13.84 21.14 -49.31
C ASP A 32 14.86 22.28 -49.28
N ALA A 33 15.15 22.83 -48.10
CA ALA A 33 16.18 23.85 -47.92
C ALA A 33 17.60 23.29 -48.15
N LEU A 34 17.86 22.06 -47.71
CA LEU A 34 19.12 21.35 -47.97
C LEU A 34 19.25 20.92 -49.44
N GLU A 35 18.15 20.68 -50.15
CA GLU A 35 18.16 20.32 -51.56
C GLU A 35 18.43 21.51 -52.49
N ARG A 36 18.07 22.72 -52.07
CA ARG A 36 18.32 23.96 -52.82
C ARG A 36 19.71 24.55 -52.56
N GLN A 37 20.37 24.16 -51.47
CA GLN A 37 21.72 24.63 -51.14
C GLN A 37 22.79 23.65 -51.67
N ASP A 38 23.28 23.96 -52.87
CA ASP A 38 24.56 23.48 -53.43
C ASP A 38 24.68 21.96 -53.72
N ARG A 39 23.94 21.52 -54.75
CA ARG A 39 24.03 20.20 -55.37
C ARG A 39 25.37 20.03 -56.10
N GLY A 40 26.39 19.56 -55.40
CA GLY A 40 27.61 19.06 -56.06
C GLY A 40 28.61 18.34 -55.15
N SER A 41 28.85 18.85 -53.94
CA SER A 41 29.99 18.39 -53.11
C SER A 41 29.61 17.53 -51.90
N MET A 42 28.48 17.79 -51.22
CA MET A 42 28.09 17.01 -50.04
C MET A 42 27.40 15.69 -50.39
N LEU A 43 26.48 15.69 -51.36
CA LEU A 43 25.80 14.46 -51.79
C LEU A 43 26.77 13.45 -52.39
N LYS A 44 27.81 13.91 -53.09
CA LYS A 44 28.87 13.04 -53.64
C LYS A 44 29.77 12.46 -52.54
N ARG A 45 30.07 13.23 -51.49
CA ARG A 45 30.77 12.74 -50.29
C ARG A 45 29.93 11.80 -49.42
N LEU A 46 28.61 11.95 -49.44
CA LEU A 46 27.66 11.05 -48.77
C LEU A 46 27.46 9.74 -49.54
N THR A 47 27.44 9.78 -50.88
CA THR A 47 27.35 8.56 -51.71
C THR A 47 28.67 7.80 -51.81
N GLU A 48 29.82 8.47 -51.76
CA GLU A 48 31.14 7.81 -51.64
C GLU A 48 31.29 7.06 -50.30
N ASN A 49 30.52 7.44 -49.28
CA ASN A 49 30.43 6.78 -47.99
C ASN A 49 29.06 6.14 -47.74
N ALA A 50 28.39 5.64 -48.79
CA ALA A 50 27.11 4.91 -48.66
C ALA A 50 27.19 3.77 -47.63
N GLY A 51 28.36 3.13 -47.50
CA GLY A 51 28.62 2.15 -46.45
C GLY A 51 28.60 2.73 -45.02
N ALA A 52 29.09 3.95 -44.81
CA ALA A 52 29.06 4.62 -43.51
C ALA A 52 27.65 5.09 -43.13
N VAL A 53 26.85 5.55 -44.10
CA VAL A 53 25.45 5.93 -43.88
C VAL A 53 24.60 4.69 -43.56
N ALA A 54 24.81 3.59 -44.30
CA ALA A 54 24.15 2.32 -44.01
C ALA A 54 24.54 1.76 -42.62
N LEU A 55 25.82 1.86 -42.23
CA LEU A 55 26.27 1.50 -40.89
C LEU A 55 25.67 2.40 -39.80
N ALA A 56 25.60 3.72 -40.03
CA ALA A 56 24.99 4.65 -39.08
C ALA A 56 23.49 4.39 -38.92
N LEU A 57 22.75 4.15 -40.00
CA LEU A 57 21.34 3.75 -39.96
C LEU A 57 21.16 2.39 -39.27
N GLY A 58 22.01 1.41 -39.57
CA GLY A 58 22.02 0.12 -38.89
C GLY A 58 22.26 0.27 -37.39
N LEU A 59 23.19 1.14 -36.99
CA LEU A 59 23.47 1.44 -35.59
C LEU A 59 22.28 2.14 -34.90
N ILE A 60 21.65 3.12 -35.54
CA ILE A 60 20.47 3.81 -35.00
C ILE A 60 19.30 2.84 -34.82
N LEU A 61 19.03 1.98 -35.82
CA LEU A 61 17.98 0.96 -35.73
C LEU A 61 18.30 -0.08 -34.64
N THR A 62 19.57 -0.44 -34.49
CA THR A 62 20.02 -1.33 -33.40
C THR A 62 19.82 -0.65 -32.05
N CYS A 63 20.23 0.61 -31.88
CA CYS A 63 20.00 1.39 -30.66
C CYS A 63 18.50 1.57 -30.35
N ALA A 64 17.66 1.78 -31.37
CA ALA A 64 16.20 1.88 -31.19
C ALA A 64 15.58 0.54 -30.78
N SER A 65 16.02 -0.58 -31.37
CA SER A 65 15.61 -1.93 -30.98
C SER A 65 16.10 -2.28 -29.57
N LEU A 66 17.34 -1.93 -29.23
CA LEU A 66 17.89 -2.10 -27.89
C LEU A 66 17.12 -1.23 -26.89
N TYR A 67 16.80 0.02 -27.21
CA TYR A 67 16.00 0.87 -26.33
C TYR A 67 14.61 0.29 -26.08
N ASP A 68 13.93 -0.23 -27.09
CA ASP A 68 12.62 -0.84 -26.92
C ASP A 68 12.68 -2.10 -26.04
N VAL A 69 13.71 -2.93 -26.22
CA VAL A 69 13.89 -4.18 -25.45
C VAL A 69 14.40 -3.94 -24.03
N PHE A 70 15.32 -3.01 -23.84
CA PHE A 70 16.01 -2.79 -22.55
C PHE A 70 15.40 -1.67 -21.71
N VAL A 71 14.64 -0.75 -22.31
CA VAL A 71 14.03 0.38 -21.58
C VAL A 71 12.51 0.25 -21.56
N ARG A 72 11.86 0.18 -22.73
CA ARG A 72 10.39 0.22 -22.79
C ARG A 72 9.71 -1.05 -22.27
N LYS A 73 10.21 -2.24 -22.63
CA LYS A 73 9.61 -3.50 -22.17
C LYS A 73 9.65 -3.63 -20.64
N PRO A 74 10.80 -3.44 -19.96
CA PRO A 74 10.85 -3.48 -18.49
C PRO A 74 9.93 -2.44 -17.83
N GLU A 75 9.80 -1.25 -18.42
CA GLU A 75 8.87 -0.24 -17.92
C GLU A 75 7.40 -0.66 -18.09
N ALA A 76 7.03 -1.21 -19.24
CA ALA A 76 5.68 -1.69 -19.50
C ALA A 76 5.31 -2.87 -18.58
N ASP A 77 6.24 -3.81 -18.38
CA ASP A 77 6.07 -4.95 -17.49
C ASP A 77 5.94 -4.49 -16.04
N ARG A 78 6.78 -3.53 -15.60
CA ARG A 78 6.68 -2.90 -14.28
C ARG A 78 5.35 -2.19 -14.07
N ILE A 79 4.85 -1.43 -15.06
CA ILE A 79 3.55 -0.75 -14.99
C ILE A 79 2.41 -1.78 -14.89
N SER A 80 2.47 -2.84 -15.68
CA SER A 80 1.49 -3.94 -15.64
C SER A 80 1.48 -4.62 -14.27
N THR A 81 2.65 -4.94 -13.73
CA THR A 81 2.84 -5.56 -12.41
C THR A 81 2.31 -4.66 -11.30
N LEU A 82 2.60 -3.36 -11.36
CA LEU A 82 2.09 -2.39 -10.41
C LEU A 82 0.57 -2.25 -10.49
N ALA A 83 0.00 -2.30 -11.70
CA ALA A 83 -1.45 -2.29 -11.90
C ALA A 83 -2.12 -3.53 -11.30
N GLN A 84 -1.53 -4.72 -11.50
CA GLN A 84 -1.99 -5.97 -10.89
C GLN A 84 -1.92 -5.92 -9.35
N PHE A 85 -0.81 -5.42 -8.80
CA PHE A 85 -0.65 -5.22 -7.37
C PHE A 85 -1.74 -4.28 -6.81
N ASN A 86 -1.93 -3.13 -7.45
CA ASN A 86 -2.95 -2.16 -7.04
C ASN A 86 -4.37 -2.73 -7.14
N GLN A 87 -4.65 -3.51 -8.19
CA GLN A 87 -5.93 -4.18 -8.35
C GLN A 87 -6.18 -5.18 -7.22
N ALA A 88 -5.18 -5.98 -6.85
CA ALA A 88 -5.29 -6.94 -5.75
C ALA A 88 -5.53 -6.22 -4.40
N VAL A 89 -4.77 -5.16 -4.10
CA VAL A 89 -4.97 -4.33 -2.89
C VAL A 89 -6.40 -3.77 -2.85
N ASN A 90 -6.84 -3.14 -3.93
CA ASN A 90 -8.17 -2.51 -3.99
C ASN A 90 -9.30 -3.54 -3.91
N SER A 91 -9.12 -4.71 -4.52
CA SER A 91 -10.10 -5.81 -4.48
C SER A 91 -10.26 -6.37 -3.07
N ALA A 92 -9.15 -6.58 -2.35
CA ALA A 92 -9.19 -7.05 -0.96
C ALA A 92 -9.94 -6.04 -0.06
N VAL A 93 -9.61 -4.75 -0.16
CA VAL A 93 -10.29 -3.67 0.60
C VAL A 93 -11.77 -3.61 0.27
N LYS A 94 -12.13 -3.65 -1.03
CA LYS A 94 -13.52 -3.56 -1.48
C LYS A 94 -14.34 -4.73 -0.93
N THR A 95 -13.81 -5.95 -0.99
CA THR A 95 -14.45 -7.14 -0.45
C THR A 95 -14.71 -7.00 1.05
N ARG A 96 -13.74 -6.46 1.80
CA ARG A 96 -13.90 -6.19 3.24
C ARG A 96 -14.94 -5.11 3.52
N GLN A 97 -14.97 -4.03 2.75
CA GLN A 97 -15.95 -2.96 2.89
C GLN A 97 -17.37 -3.45 2.62
N GLU A 98 -17.57 -4.24 1.56
CA GLU A 98 -18.86 -4.87 1.25
C GLU A 98 -19.32 -5.78 2.40
N LEU A 99 -18.41 -6.58 2.96
CA LEU A 99 -18.68 -7.41 4.12
C LEU A 99 -19.11 -6.58 5.34
N VAL A 100 -18.43 -5.48 5.64
CA VAL A 100 -18.79 -4.59 6.77
C VAL A 100 -20.16 -3.96 6.54
N GLN A 101 -20.43 -3.41 5.36
CA GLN A 101 -21.72 -2.79 5.02
C GLN A 101 -22.88 -3.79 5.13
N GLN A 102 -22.70 -5.00 4.60
CA GLN A 102 -23.74 -6.05 4.68
C GLN A 102 -23.89 -6.60 6.10
N SER A 103 -22.82 -6.65 6.89
CA SER A 103 -22.88 -7.13 8.26
C SER A 103 -23.71 -6.22 9.18
N GLN A 104 -23.75 -4.91 8.92
CA GLN A 104 -24.54 -3.97 9.70
C GLN A 104 -26.05 -4.18 9.54
N ALA A 105 -26.50 -4.76 8.42
CA ALA A 105 -27.90 -4.98 8.10
C ALA A 105 -28.41 -6.41 8.41
N GLY A 106 -27.51 -7.38 8.61
CA GLY A 106 -27.86 -8.80 8.73
C GLY A 106 -27.83 -9.37 10.16
N ASP A 107 -28.56 -10.48 10.35
CA ASP A 107 -28.50 -11.33 11.54
C ASP A 107 -27.14 -12.05 11.66
N PRO A 108 -26.76 -12.58 12.84
CA PRO A 108 -25.47 -13.24 13.05
C PRO A 108 -25.15 -14.37 12.06
N THR A 109 -26.16 -15.12 11.61
CA THR A 109 -26.00 -16.24 10.66
C THR A 109 -25.61 -15.73 9.28
N THR A 110 -26.25 -14.65 8.82
CA THR A 110 -25.89 -14.00 7.56
C THR A 110 -24.47 -13.45 7.62
N ARG A 111 -24.05 -12.86 8.74
CA ARG A 111 -22.67 -12.36 8.92
C ARG A 111 -21.63 -13.45 8.76
N MET A 112 -21.85 -14.61 9.38
CA MET A 112 -20.94 -15.76 9.27
C MET A 112 -20.89 -16.29 7.83
N THR A 113 -22.04 -16.41 7.18
CA THR A 113 -22.13 -16.86 5.78
C THR A 113 -21.37 -15.93 4.86
N LEU A 114 -21.59 -14.61 4.98
CA LEU A 114 -20.88 -13.61 4.19
C LEU A 114 -19.37 -13.64 4.43
N ALA A 115 -18.93 -13.78 5.68
CA ALA A 115 -17.52 -13.92 6.01
C ALA A 115 -16.89 -15.17 5.35
N SER A 116 -17.60 -16.29 5.33
CA SER A 116 -17.13 -17.53 4.69
C SER A 116 -16.97 -17.41 3.17
N LEU A 117 -17.79 -16.58 2.50
CA LEU A 117 -17.70 -16.32 1.06
C LEU A 117 -16.63 -15.29 0.71
N ALA A 118 -16.42 -14.30 1.58
CA ALA A 118 -15.44 -13.23 1.38
C ALA A 118 -14.00 -13.70 1.61
N THR A 119 -13.77 -14.56 2.60
CA THR A 119 -12.42 -14.98 3.02
C THR A 119 -11.59 -15.60 1.89
N PRO A 120 -12.09 -16.54 1.08
CA PRO A 120 -11.32 -17.11 -0.03
C PRO A 120 -10.91 -16.07 -1.08
N ARG A 121 -11.77 -15.07 -1.34
CA ARG A 121 -11.47 -13.98 -2.30
C ARG A 121 -10.35 -13.09 -1.76
N ILE A 122 -10.44 -12.71 -0.49
CA ILE A 122 -9.40 -11.94 0.18
C ILE A 122 -8.06 -12.71 0.15
N LEU A 123 -8.07 -14.00 0.47
CA LEU A 123 -6.86 -14.83 0.42
C LEU A 123 -6.25 -14.93 -0.99
N ASN A 124 -7.08 -15.03 -2.03
CA ASN A 124 -6.61 -15.01 -3.42
C ASN A 124 -5.97 -13.67 -3.79
N ASP A 125 -6.58 -12.54 -3.40
CA ASP A 125 -6.04 -11.20 -3.65
C ASP A 125 -4.74 -10.98 -2.88
N LEU A 126 -4.65 -11.42 -1.62
CA LEU A 126 -3.43 -11.39 -0.82
C LEU A 126 -2.30 -12.23 -1.44
N SER A 127 -2.63 -13.44 -1.93
CA SER A 127 -1.67 -14.30 -2.63
C SER A 127 -1.16 -13.65 -3.91
N THR A 128 -2.06 -13.03 -4.68
CA THR A 128 -1.70 -12.29 -5.91
C THR A 128 -0.78 -11.12 -5.57
N ALA A 129 -1.15 -10.29 -4.60
CA ALA A 129 -0.33 -9.16 -4.15
C ALA A 129 1.05 -9.62 -3.66
N LYS A 130 1.13 -10.72 -2.92
CA LYS A 130 2.39 -11.31 -2.46
C LYS A 130 3.25 -11.82 -3.61
N ALA A 131 2.65 -12.46 -4.61
CA ALA A 131 3.35 -13.04 -5.75
C ALA A 131 4.02 -11.97 -6.63
N VAL A 132 3.36 -10.84 -6.84
CA VAL A 132 3.88 -9.75 -7.68
C VAL A 132 4.80 -8.78 -6.92
N LEU A 133 4.74 -8.75 -5.58
CA LEU A 133 5.52 -7.80 -4.77
C LEU A 133 7.05 -7.88 -4.97
N PRO A 134 7.69 -9.07 -5.13
CA PRO A 134 9.13 -9.18 -5.41
C PRO A 134 9.56 -8.50 -6.71
N GLU A 135 8.66 -8.34 -7.68
CA GLU A 135 8.92 -7.73 -8.98
C GLU A 135 8.82 -6.19 -8.94
N LEU A 136 8.39 -5.63 -7.80
CA LEU A 136 8.23 -4.19 -7.61
C LEU A 136 9.37 -3.59 -6.77
N ASP A 137 9.85 -2.42 -7.21
CA ASP A 137 10.81 -1.66 -6.43
C ASP A 137 10.17 -1.15 -5.13
N ASP A 138 11.01 -0.90 -4.12
CA ASP A 138 10.54 -0.30 -2.85
C ASP A 138 9.82 1.04 -3.05
N LYS A 139 10.16 1.81 -4.08
CA LYS A 139 9.52 3.10 -4.41
C LYS A 139 8.12 2.96 -5.02
N ASP A 140 7.81 1.79 -5.59
CA ASP A 140 6.51 1.56 -6.25
C ASP A 140 5.40 1.21 -5.26
N VAL A 141 5.79 0.76 -4.06
CA VAL A 141 4.86 0.27 -3.05
C VAL A 141 4.93 1.12 -1.80
N GLY A 142 3.82 1.80 -1.51
CA GLY A 142 3.69 2.63 -0.32
C GLY A 142 3.45 1.81 0.93
N VAL A 143 3.93 2.32 2.08
CA VAL A 143 3.58 1.77 3.40
C VAL A 143 2.06 1.63 3.57
N PRO A 144 1.20 2.61 3.18
CA PRO A 144 -0.25 2.45 3.31
C PRO A 144 -0.82 1.19 2.64
N GLN A 145 -0.36 0.83 1.44
CA GLN A 145 -0.80 -0.37 0.74
C GLN A 145 -0.37 -1.64 1.49
N LEU A 146 0.85 -1.65 2.02
CA LEU A 146 1.34 -2.75 2.85
C LEU A 146 0.55 -2.88 4.15
N LEU A 147 0.24 -1.77 4.84
CA LEU A 147 -0.57 -1.78 6.06
C LEU A 147 -1.98 -2.34 5.81
N THR A 148 -2.59 -2.01 4.68
CA THR A 148 -3.84 -2.62 4.23
C THR A 148 -3.70 -4.14 4.08
N LEU A 149 -2.73 -4.61 3.31
CA LEU A 149 -2.51 -6.04 3.09
C LEU A 149 -2.17 -6.79 4.40
N ILE A 150 -1.45 -6.15 5.32
CA ILE A 150 -1.18 -6.68 6.66
C ILE A 150 -2.49 -6.86 7.43
N SER A 151 -3.33 -5.82 7.51
CA SER A 151 -4.62 -5.88 8.20
C SER A 151 -5.54 -6.97 7.64
N GLU A 152 -5.62 -7.07 6.31
CA GLU A 152 -6.46 -8.08 5.65
C GLU A 152 -5.91 -9.50 5.87
N SER A 153 -4.59 -9.71 5.74
CA SER A 153 -3.98 -11.03 5.99
C SER A 153 -4.10 -11.47 7.45
N MET A 154 -3.96 -10.56 8.41
CA MET A 154 -4.22 -10.84 9.83
C MET A 154 -5.68 -11.24 10.06
N THR A 155 -6.62 -10.53 9.46
CA THR A 155 -8.06 -10.81 9.58
C THR A 155 -8.41 -12.18 8.99
N ALA A 156 -7.78 -12.55 7.87
CA ALA A 156 -7.95 -13.84 7.23
C ALA A 156 -7.19 -15.00 7.93
N GLY A 157 -6.32 -14.69 8.89
CA GLY A 157 -5.50 -15.67 9.61
C GLY A 157 -4.26 -16.17 8.84
N ASP A 158 -3.88 -15.54 7.72
CA ASP A 158 -2.68 -15.89 6.95
C ASP A 158 -1.43 -15.20 7.52
N LEU A 159 -0.97 -15.69 8.68
CA LEU A 159 0.19 -15.12 9.39
C LEU A 159 1.49 -15.20 8.57
N ALA A 160 1.63 -16.18 7.67
CA ALA A 160 2.82 -16.30 6.83
C ALA A 160 2.91 -15.13 5.84
N THR A 161 1.79 -14.79 5.20
CA THR A 161 1.71 -13.63 4.31
C THR A 161 1.75 -12.31 5.08
N THR A 162 1.13 -12.24 6.27
CA THR A 162 1.27 -11.09 7.17
C THR A 162 2.74 -10.76 7.46
N GLY A 163 3.54 -11.75 7.88
CA GLY A 163 4.95 -11.55 8.19
C GLY A 163 5.75 -10.99 7.02
N TYR A 164 5.46 -11.46 5.81
CA TYR A 164 6.11 -10.96 4.59
C TYR A 164 5.81 -9.46 4.36
N PHE A 165 4.54 -9.05 4.45
CA PHE A 165 4.17 -7.65 4.28
C PHE A 165 4.68 -6.76 5.42
N VAL A 166 4.64 -7.22 6.67
CA VAL A 166 5.21 -6.53 7.84
C VAL A 166 6.70 -6.26 7.61
N GLN A 167 7.46 -7.28 7.21
CA GLN A 167 8.91 -7.14 6.98
C GLN A 167 9.19 -6.13 5.85
N ARG A 168 8.36 -6.10 4.80
CA ARG A 168 8.49 -5.09 3.73
C ARG A 168 8.18 -3.69 4.25
N ALA A 169 7.10 -3.51 5.01
CA ALA A 169 6.68 -2.21 5.53
C ALA A 169 7.70 -1.61 6.51
N VAL A 170 8.21 -2.42 7.44
CA VAL A 170 9.17 -2.00 8.47
C VAL A 170 10.53 -1.62 7.89
N ARG A 171 10.93 -2.20 6.75
CA ARG A 171 12.19 -1.87 6.05
C ARG A 171 12.15 -0.50 5.37
N LYS A 172 10.97 0.07 5.14
CA LYS A 172 10.85 1.40 4.51
C LYS A 172 11.18 2.49 5.54
N THR A 173 12.38 3.05 5.43
CA THR A 173 12.88 4.15 6.29
C THR A 173 12.70 5.52 5.66
N ASP A 174 12.27 5.59 4.40
CA ASP A 174 12.05 6.79 3.58
C ASP A 174 10.65 7.40 3.76
N VAL A 175 9.97 7.10 4.88
CA VAL A 175 8.59 7.52 5.15
C VAL A 175 8.50 8.38 6.40
N SER A 176 7.36 9.04 6.62
CA SER A 176 7.16 9.85 7.82
C SER A 176 7.23 9.00 9.09
N PRO A 177 7.65 9.59 10.25
CA PRO A 177 7.69 8.87 11.51
C PRO A 177 6.34 8.24 11.90
N LEU A 178 5.23 8.89 11.53
CA LEU A 178 3.88 8.36 11.72
C LEU A 178 3.66 7.04 10.95
N MET A 179 4.05 6.99 9.67
CA MET A 179 3.92 5.77 8.85
C MET A 179 4.84 4.66 9.34
N GLN A 180 6.06 5.01 9.75
CA GLN A 180 7.00 4.04 10.31
C GLN A 180 6.51 3.49 11.66
N SER A 181 5.91 4.33 12.51
CA SER A 181 5.24 3.90 13.74
C SER A 181 4.10 2.94 13.45
N GLU A 182 3.24 3.22 12.48
CA GLU A 182 2.16 2.30 12.10
C GLU A 182 2.70 0.94 11.63
N ALA A 183 3.75 0.91 10.80
CA ALA A 183 4.38 -0.34 10.40
C ALA A 183 4.90 -1.15 11.61
N ARG A 184 5.52 -0.47 12.60
CA ARG A 184 5.98 -1.10 13.86
C ARG A 184 4.83 -1.54 14.76
N ARG A 185 3.71 -0.81 14.79
CA ARG A 185 2.49 -1.21 15.51
C ARG A 185 1.96 -2.54 14.97
N TYR A 186 1.93 -2.70 13.65
CA TYR A 186 1.54 -3.97 13.02
C TYR A 186 2.58 -5.07 13.18
N GLU A 187 3.87 -4.74 13.20
CA GLU A 187 4.93 -5.69 13.61
C GLU A 187 4.65 -6.24 15.00
N GLY A 188 4.29 -5.38 15.96
CA GLY A 188 3.88 -5.79 17.31
C GLY A 188 2.72 -6.80 17.31
N LYS A 189 1.65 -6.49 16.56
CA LYS A 189 0.50 -7.40 16.40
C LYS A 189 0.89 -8.76 15.84
N TYR A 190 1.70 -8.76 14.78
CA TYR A 190 2.17 -9.97 14.12
C TYR A 190 3.03 -10.82 15.06
N LEU A 191 3.99 -10.21 15.74
CA LEU A 191 4.90 -10.91 16.66
C LEU A 191 4.16 -11.54 17.84
N HIS A 192 3.15 -10.86 18.42
CA HIS A 192 2.27 -11.49 19.41
C HIS A 192 1.50 -12.68 18.83
N SER A 193 0.98 -12.56 17.62
CA SER A 193 0.20 -13.62 16.95
C SER A 193 1.01 -14.89 16.67
N ILE A 194 2.34 -14.79 16.57
CA ILE A 194 3.25 -15.94 16.41
C ILE A 194 3.95 -16.34 17.71
N GLY A 195 3.49 -15.85 18.87
CA GLY A 195 4.02 -16.22 20.19
C GLY A 195 5.30 -15.49 20.63
N GLN A 196 5.78 -14.51 19.87
CA GLN A 196 6.98 -13.72 20.21
C GLN A 196 6.59 -12.46 21.02
N HIS A 197 6.01 -12.66 22.21
CA HIS A 197 5.38 -11.59 23.00
C HIS A 197 6.33 -10.45 23.37
N GLU A 198 7.51 -10.74 23.91
CA GLU A 198 8.48 -9.69 24.27
C GLU A 198 8.97 -8.90 23.05
N ALA A 199 9.20 -9.56 21.92
CA ALA A 199 9.56 -8.88 20.67
C ALA A 199 8.39 -8.02 20.15
N GLY A 200 7.15 -8.51 20.29
CA GLY A 200 5.93 -7.78 19.94
C GLY A 200 5.77 -6.51 20.77
N ARG A 201 5.96 -6.60 22.08
CA ARG A 201 5.98 -5.44 22.98
C ARG A 201 7.05 -4.43 22.58
N GLN A 202 8.29 -4.88 22.36
CA GLN A 202 9.38 -4.00 21.91
C GLN A 202 9.06 -3.31 20.57
N ALA A 203 8.34 -3.97 19.66
CA ALA A 203 7.89 -3.34 18.42
C ALA A 203 6.88 -2.21 18.67
N TYR A 204 5.93 -2.39 19.60
CA TYR A 204 5.04 -1.30 20.02
C TYR A 204 5.77 -0.16 20.71
N GLU A 205 6.71 -0.47 21.61
CA GLU A 205 7.53 0.55 22.29
C GLU A 205 8.32 1.38 21.27
N ARG A 206 8.90 0.73 20.25
CA ARG A 206 9.54 1.43 19.12
C ARG A 206 8.55 2.26 18.30
N ALA A 207 7.33 1.77 18.09
CA ALA A 207 6.28 2.51 17.39
C ALA A 207 5.98 3.83 18.13
N ILE A 208 5.75 3.74 19.45
CA ILE A 208 5.47 4.88 20.32
C ILE A 208 6.65 5.87 20.35
N ALA A 209 7.88 5.36 20.43
CA ALA A 209 9.08 6.19 20.45
C ALA A 209 9.29 6.98 19.14
N LEU A 210 8.97 6.39 17.98
CA LEU A 210 9.14 7.03 16.67
C LEU A 210 8.33 8.31 16.50
N ILE A 211 7.11 8.35 17.05
CA ILE A 211 6.22 9.51 16.93
C ILE A 211 6.43 10.55 18.04
N GLY A 212 7.22 10.22 19.06
CA GLY A 212 7.57 11.11 20.17
C GLY A 212 6.36 11.70 20.88
N ASP A 213 6.54 12.83 21.58
CA ASP A 213 5.51 13.52 22.38
C ASP A 213 4.65 14.56 21.63
N ALA A 214 4.70 14.57 20.30
CA ALA A 214 4.02 15.58 19.50
C ALA A 214 2.47 15.53 19.67
N PRO A 215 1.79 16.68 19.87
CA PRO A 215 0.32 16.74 19.97
C PRO A 215 -0.41 16.08 18.79
N ALA A 216 0.08 16.30 17.57
CA ALA A 216 -0.48 15.74 16.35
C ALA A 216 -0.41 14.19 16.29
N ALA A 217 0.44 13.57 17.11
CA ALA A 217 0.61 12.12 17.17
C ALA A 217 -0.05 11.48 18.41
N ALA A 218 -0.72 12.26 19.26
CA ALA A 218 -1.33 11.76 20.50
C ALA A 218 -2.32 10.61 20.22
N GLY A 219 -3.13 10.73 19.17
CA GLY A 219 -4.07 9.68 18.75
C GLY A 219 -3.37 8.39 18.31
N ALA A 220 -2.34 8.50 17.47
CA ALA A 220 -1.57 7.34 17.00
C ALA A 220 -0.87 6.62 18.17
N ARG A 221 -0.34 7.38 19.13
CA ARG A 221 0.24 6.82 20.35
C ARG A 221 -0.79 6.09 21.21
N ALA A 222 -1.97 6.67 21.37
CA ALA A 222 -3.06 6.04 22.12
C ALA A 222 -3.49 4.73 21.47
N TYR A 223 -3.59 4.66 20.14
CA TYR A 223 -3.86 3.40 19.44
C TYR A 223 -2.75 2.36 19.61
N ALA A 224 -1.48 2.75 19.48
CA ALA A 224 -0.35 1.84 19.67
C ALA A 224 -0.30 1.28 21.10
N LEU A 225 -0.53 2.14 22.11
CA LEU A 225 -0.57 1.73 23.51
C LEU A 225 -1.78 0.85 23.82
N ALA A 226 -2.96 1.18 23.28
CA ALA A 226 -4.17 0.37 23.45
C ALA A 226 -4.02 -1.04 22.84
N ASP A 227 -3.41 -1.14 21.65
CA ASP A 227 -3.12 -2.43 21.03
C ASP A 227 -2.09 -3.23 21.83
N MET A 228 -0.99 -2.59 22.25
CA MET A 228 0.06 -3.22 23.05
C MET A 228 -0.54 -3.83 24.32
N LEU A 229 -1.28 -3.03 25.08
CA LEU A 229 -1.98 -3.43 26.29
C LEU A 229 -2.96 -4.58 26.04
N THR A 230 -3.72 -4.53 24.96
CA THR A 230 -4.68 -5.59 24.60
C THR A 230 -3.96 -6.90 24.29
N MET A 231 -2.84 -6.85 23.57
CA MET A 231 -2.03 -8.02 23.27
C MET A 231 -1.34 -8.57 24.51
N ASP A 232 -0.75 -7.71 25.33
CA ASP A 232 -0.14 -8.10 26.60
C ASP A 232 -1.14 -8.77 27.54
N PHE A 233 -2.37 -8.25 27.62
CA PHE A 233 -3.45 -8.89 28.36
C PHE A 233 -3.85 -10.26 27.76
N ALA A 234 -4.06 -10.31 26.44
CA ALA A 234 -4.50 -11.51 25.75
C ALA A 234 -3.49 -12.67 25.84
N TYR A 235 -2.20 -12.36 26.01
CA TYR A 235 -1.11 -13.32 26.04
C TYR A 235 -0.43 -13.50 27.41
N GLY A 236 -0.98 -12.93 28.49
CA GLY A 236 -0.56 -13.27 29.85
C GLY A 236 0.49 -12.35 30.50
N SER A 237 0.83 -11.22 29.91
CA SER A 237 1.76 -10.22 30.47
C SER A 237 1.11 -9.33 31.57
N CYS A 238 0.38 -9.94 32.51
CA CYS A 238 -0.61 -9.24 33.34
C CYS A 238 -0.06 -8.10 34.21
N GLN A 239 1.18 -8.23 34.71
CA GLN A 239 1.78 -7.22 35.59
C GLN A 239 1.99 -5.87 34.91
N LYS A 240 2.28 -5.88 33.60
CA LYS A 240 2.53 -4.66 32.82
C LYS A 240 1.22 -3.94 32.45
N VAL A 241 0.11 -4.69 32.36
CA VAL A 241 -1.19 -4.19 31.89
C VAL A 241 -1.76 -3.09 32.78
N ASP A 242 -1.67 -3.19 34.11
CA ASP A 242 -2.22 -2.16 35.00
C ASP A 242 -1.46 -0.82 34.86
N ASP A 243 -0.15 -0.85 34.66
CA ASP A 243 0.65 0.35 34.43
C ASP A 243 0.36 0.96 33.05
N ASP A 244 0.21 0.10 32.03
CA ASP A 244 -0.15 0.52 30.68
C ASP A 244 -1.58 1.12 30.63
N ILE A 245 -2.53 0.60 31.42
CA ILE A 245 -3.89 1.20 31.57
C ILE A 245 -3.79 2.60 32.15
N GLN A 246 -3.00 2.79 33.20
CA GLN A 246 -2.82 4.10 33.82
C GLN A 246 -2.20 5.08 32.82
N HIS A 247 -1.19 4.64 32.07
CA HIS A 247 -0.55 5.46 31.04
C HIS A 247 -1.54 5.83 29.92
N LEU A 248 -2.33 4.86 29.43
CA LEU A 248 -3.34 5.11 28.42
C LEU A 248 -4.41 6.08 28.93
N HIS A 249 -4.88 5.92 30.16
CA HIS A 249 -5.84 6.83 30.77
C HIS A 249 -5.30 8.27 30.83
N THR A 250 -4.06 8.46 31.27
CA THR A 250 -3.40 9.78 31.30
C THR A 250 -3.32 10.39 29.90
N LEU A 251 -2.93 9.59 28.90
CA LEU A 251 -2.84 10.04 27.51
C LEU A 251 -4.21 10.41 26.94
N LEU A 252 -5.24 9.62 27.20
CA LEU A 252 -6.61 9.91 26.78
C LEU A 252 -7.16 11.17 27.47
N ARG A 253 -6.79 11.45 28.72
CA ARG A 253 -7.22 12.70 29.39
C ARG A 253 -6.53 13.96 28.87
N ALA A 254 -5.40 13.84 28.17
CA ALA A 254 -4.79 14.98 27.53
C ALA A 254 -5.76 15.58 26.50
N GLN A 255 -5.91 16.91 26.48
CA GLN A 255 -6.87 17.63 25.62
C GLN A 255 -6.57 17.50 24.11
N MET A 256 -5.53 16.76 23.73
CA MET A 256 -5.04 16.61 22.35
C MET A 256 -5.75 15.50 21.57
N ILE A 257 -6.56 14.66 22.23
CA ILE A 257 -7.30 13.57 21.58
C ILE A 257 -8.80 13.93 21.50
N PRO A 258 -9.42 13.93 20.30
CA PRO A 258 -10.85 14.16 20.12
C PRO A 258 -11.72 13.22 20.97
N GLY A 259 -12.84 13.74 21.48
CA GLY A 259 -13.69 13.03 22.43
C GLY A 259 -14.23 11.69 21.91
N ASP A 260 -14.66 11.66 20.65
CA ASP A 260 -15.10 10.46 19.93
C ASP A 260 -14.00 9.41 19.83
N MET A 261 -12.77 9.82 19.49
CA MET A 261 -11.62 8.92 19.44
C MET A 261 -11.29 8.33 20.81
N ARG A 262 -11.37 9.13 21.89
CA ARG A 262 -11.16 8.63 23.26
C ARG A 262 -12.16 7.54 23.62
N MET A 263 -13.43 7.80 23.33
CA MET A 263 -14.52 6.84 23.57
C MET A 263 -14.30 5.55 22.81
N GLN A 264 -13.92 5.63 21.54
CA GLN A 264 -13.65 4.48 20.70
C GLN A 264 -12.48 3.64 21.24
N ILE A 265 -11.36 4.27 21.61
CA ILE A 265 -10.18 3.58 22.15
C ILE A 265 -10.53 2.90 23.48
N SER A 266 -11.17 3.63 24.40
CA SER A 266 -11.60 3.07 25.69
C SER A 266 -12.54 1.88 25.53
N ALA A 267 -13.57 2.01 24.69
CA ALA A 267 -14.52 0.94 24.44
C ALA A 267 -13.85 -0.30 23.82
N SER A 268 -12.91 -0.09 22.89
CA SER A 268 -12.15 -1.17 22.25
C SER A 268 -11.30 -1.94 23.27
N VAL A 269 -10.59 -1.25 24.16
CA VAL A 269 -9.77 -1.87 25.20
C VAL A 269 -10.64 -2.64 26.20
N ILE A 270 -11.73 -2.04 26.68
CA ILE A 270 -12.66 -2.68 27.63
C ILE A 270 -13.25 -3.95 27.01
N SER A 271 -13.78 -3.84 25.78
CA SER A 271 -14.37 -4.96 25.04
C SER A 271 -13.37 -6.10 24.85
N SER A 272 -12.12 -5.76 24.48
CA SER A 272 -11.07 -6.76 24.28
C SER A 272 -10.70 -7.46 25.59
N ILE A 273 -10.50 -6.72 26.68
CA ILE A 273 -10.21 -7.30 27.99
C ILE A 273 -11.36 -8.23 28.44
N GLN A 274 -12.61 -7.82 28.26
CA GLN A 274 -13.78 -8.65 28.57
C GLN A 274 -13.81 -9.94 27.74
N GLN A 275 -13.48 -9.86 26.45
CA GLN A 275 -13.40 -11.03 25.57
C GLN A 275 -12.34 -12.06 26.00
N PHE A 276 -11.24 -11.60 26.61
CA PHE A 276 -10.16 -12.47 27.10
C PHE A 276 -10.23 -12.76 28.61
N GLN A 277 -11.26 -12.28 29.31
CA GLN A 277 -11.43 -12.47 30.75
C GLN A 277 -11.47 -13.96 31.11
N GLY A 278 -10.72 -14.32 32.17
CA GLY A 278 -10.71 -15.68 32.72
C GLY A 278 -9.82 -16.67 31.96
N LYS A 279 -9.07 -16.24 30.94
CA LYS A 279 -8.13 -17.11 30.20
C LYS A 279 -6.75 -17.18 30.87
N LEU A 280 -6.05 -16.04 30.92
CA LEU A 280 -4.64 -15.98 31.36
C LEU A 280 -4.39 -14.92 32.43
N CYS A 281 -5.10 -13.79 32.37
CA CYS A 281 -4.98 -12.69 33.31
C CYS A 281 -6.28 -12.44 34.09
N PRO A 282 -6.19 -12.04 35.39
CA PRO A 282 -7.33 -11.46 36.08
C PRO A 282 -7.69 -10.11 35.46
N ILE A 283 -8.94 -9.65 35.62
CA ILE A 283 -9.34 -8.31 35.16
C ILE A 283 -8.40 -7.28 35.82
N PRO A 284 -7.81 -6.35 35.03
CA PRO A 284 -6.92 -5.34 35.58
C PRO A 284 -7.66 -4.44 36.58
N THR A 285 -7.03 -4.15 37.71
CA THR A 285 -7.65 -3.40 38.81
C THR A 285 -8.02 -1.98 38.41
N LYS A 286 -7.26 -1.40 37.49
CA LYS A 286 -7.43 -0.03 37.00
C LYS A 286 -8.38 0.10 35.81
N ILE A 287 -9.04 -0.97 35.37
CA ILE A 287 -9.92 -0.93 34.18
C ILE A 287 -11.06 0.09 34.32
N GLY A 288 -11.51 0.37 35.54
CA GLY A 288 -12.52 1.39 35.83
C GLY A 288 -12.12 2.81 35.39
N LEU A 289 -10.83 3.11 35.27
CA LEU A 289 -10.33 4.40 34.77
C LEU A 289 -10.67 4.63 33.28
N MET A 290 -10.94 3.56 32.54
CA MET A 290 -11.26 3.63 31.10
C MET A 290 -12.74 3.92 30.84
N GLN A 291 -13.59 3.90 31.87
CA GLN A 291 -15.00 4.24 31.69
C GLN A 291 -15.16 5.71 31.29
N PRO A 292 -16.07 6.02 30.35
CA PRO A 292 -16.45 7.39 30.05
C PRO A 292 -16.92 8.09 31.32
N GLY A 293 -16.28 9.19 31.69
CA GLY A 293 -16.77 10.12 32.71
C GLY A 293 -17.68 11.18 32.10
#